data_AF-A0A1G2AUF2-F1
#
_entry.id   AF-A0A1G2AUF2-F1
#
_cell.length_a   1.000
_cell.length_b   1.000
_cell.length_c   1.000
_cell.angle_alpha   90.00
_cell.angle_beta   90.00
_cell.angle_gamma   90.00
#
_symmetry.space_group_name_H-M   'P 1'
#
loop_
_entity.id
_entity.type
_entity.pdbx_description
1 polymer ?
#
loop_
_entity_poly.entity_id
_entity_poly.type
_entity_poly.pdbx_seq_one_letter_code
_entity_poly.pdbx_strand_id
1 'polypeptide(L)'
;MIHERSMKIKMQFLLFTAVFAILFLFTPRFALAFEAELVDITPEAQDISDQLGGGDIPENIALFGFITTIDTAYTATFSVSECPVMVVTPGADLSEDDSWSCDTDSKELIVPFTAKELLDVDKDLPEGSTSTMIAFAPATEPGTDGPPEEMRGGWMSTNISEWELIPPSEDAPYFGYKLTGPEGTEGFFHMFIPNAIIELLSEFSGKELIVEDLAVFNGDAQASMEIEEVTGGALVKINLTFASNSTVIESQGSKSITKELTVREQLDVSLAAKKTSLKQGEKTTIYGWAKDAKKGEKVVIYRKLKGQKKFTKFMVVKTDKNGYFSKKLNPAKTATYRAEYKKEKSDTVEIVVKSKKK
;
A
#
# COMPACT_ATOMS: atom_id res chain seq x y z
N MET A 1 25.78 -8.12 5.20
CA MET A 1 24.69 -9.09 4.99
C MET A 1 23.67 -8.77 6.07
N ILE A 2 22.89 -7.72 5.83
CA ILE A 2 21.91 -7.19 6.79
C ILE A 2 20.55 -7.72 6.31
N HIS A 3 19.81 -8.37 7.20
CA HIS A 3 18.46 -8.87 6.93
C HIS A 3 17.54 -7.68 6.64
N GLU A 4 16.82 -7.72 5.51
CA GLU A 4 15.53 -7.02 5.41
C GLU A 4 14.66 -7.51 6.57
N ARG A 5 14.35 -6.63 7.51
CA ARG A 5 13.42 -6.90 8.61
C ARG A 5 12.16 -6.08 8.31
N SER A 6 11.04 -6.78 8.19
CA SER A 6 9.76 -6.25 7.75
C SER A 6 8.68 -6.89 8.61
N MET A 7 7.74 -6.07 9.07
CA MET A 7 6.69 -6.46 10.01
C MET A 7 5.57 -7.20 9.27
N LYS A 8 5.65 -8.54 9.25
CA LYS A 8 4.65 -9.41 8.61
C LYS A 8 3.49 -9.68 9.54
N ILE A 9 2.33 -9.10 9.27
CA ILE A 9 1.07 -9.57 9.85
C ILE A 9 0.44 -10.53 8.84
N LYS A 10 0.52 -11.84 9.12
CA LYS A 10 -0.20 -12.88 8.37
C LYS A 10 -1.42 -13.29 9.16
N MET A 11 -2.61 -12.93 8.68
CA MET A 11 -3.88 -13.41 9.25
C MET A 11 -4.46 -14.51 8.37
N GLN A 12 -4.52 -15.73 8.91
CA GLN A 12 -5.35 -16.80 8.36
C GLN A 12 -6.58 -16.97 9.27
N PHE A 13 -7.77 -16.78 8.72
CA PHE A 13 -9.02 -17.03 9.42
C PHE A 13 -9.27 -18.55 9.48
N LEU A 14 -9.35 -19.10 10.69
CA LEU A 14 -9.82 -20.46 10.95
C LEU A 14 -10.90 -20.37 12.03
N LEU A 15 -12.17 -20.36 11.60
CA LEU A 15 -13.29 -20.55 12.51
C LEU A 15 -13.27 -22.02 12.98
N PHE A 16 -12.67 -22.28 14.15
CA PHE A 16 -12.78 -23.57 14.82
C PHE A 16 -13.23 -23.40 16.28
N THR A 17 -14.31 -24.10 16.59
CA THR A 17 -14.88 -24.34 17.92
C THR A 17 -13.86 -24.86 18.95
N ALA A 18 -13.80 -24.14 20.08
CA ALA A 18 -13.45 -24.51 21.46
C ALA A 18 -12.49 -25.69 21.76
N VAL A 19 -11.52 -25.47 22.68
CA VAL A 19 -11.30 -26.25 23.93
C VAL A 19 -10.11 -25.69 24.75
N PHE A 20 -10.40 -25.41 26.03
CA PHE A 20 -9.59 -25.33 27.27
C PHE A 20 -8.07 -25.01 27.29
N ALA A 21 -7.78 -23.93 28.03
CA ALA A 21 -6.66 -23.55 28.90
C ALA A 21 -5.49 -24.53 29.18
N ILE A 22 -4.27 -23.98 29.30
CA ILE A 22 -3.34 -24.18 30.43
C ILE A 22 -2.32 -23.02 30.52
N LEU A 23 -2.21 -22.50 31.76
CA LEU A 23 -1.18 -21.69 32.42
C LEU A 23 0.20 -21.54 31.75
N PHE A 24 0.66 -20.28 31.62
CA PHE A 24 2.10 -19.95 31.61
C PHE A 24 2.43 -18.95 32.73
N LEU A 25 3.29 -19.40 33.65
CA LEU A 25 4.03 -18.56 34.59
C LEU A 25 5.30 -18.09 33.88
N PHE A 26 5.45 -16.80 33.58
CA PHE A 26 6.77 -16.21 33.29
C PHE A 26 6.89 -14.76 33.77
N THR A 27 8.12 -14.44 34.19
CA THR A 27 8.64 -13.31 34.96
C THR A 27 8.63 -11.95 34.24
N PRO A 28 8.65 -10.83 34.99
CA PRO A 28 8.46 -9.49 34.42
C PRO A 28 9.70 -9.01 33.69
N ARG A 29 9.57 -8.71 32.40
CA ARG A 29 10.36 -7.70 31.72
C ARG A 29 9.36 -6.69 31.16
N PHE A 30 8.97 -5.72 31.98
CA PHE A 30 8.08 -4.65 31.55
C PHE A 30 8.86 -3.67 30.65
N ALA A 31 8.98 -4.01 29.37
CA ALA A 31 8.58 -3.02 28.38
C ALA A 31 7.05 -2.97 28.53
N LEU A 32 6.48 -1.82 28.90
CA LEU A 32 5.03 -1.71 28.97
C LEU A 32 4.52 -1.96 27.55
N ALA A 33 3.80 -3.07 27.35
CA ALA A 33 3.13 -3.32 26.09
C ALA A 33 2.16 -2.16 25.84
N PHE A 34 1.98 -1.79 24.57
CA PHE A 34 0.95 -0.82 24.21
C PHE A 34 -0.42 -1.42 24.60
N GLU A 35 -1.16 -0.72 25.47
CA GLU A 35 -2.45 -1.17 25.98
C GLU A 35 -3.55 -0.31 25.35
N ALA A 36 -4.59 -0.95 24.84
CA ALA A 36 -5.78 -0.28 24.32
C ALA A 36 -7.03 -1.09 24.71
N GLU A 37 -8.11 -0.41 25.05
CA GLU A 37 -9.39 -1.01 25.39
C GLU A 37 -10.52 -0.28 24.65
N LEU A 38 -11.45 -1.04 24.07
CA LEU A 38 -12.66 -0.48 23.46
C LEU A 38 -13.57 0.10 24.55
N VAL A 39 -13.93 1.37 24.40
CA VAL A 39 -14.88 2.07 25.29
C VAL A 39 -16.29 2.03 24.69
N ASP A 40 -16.42 2.39 23.41
CA ASP A 40 -17.70 2.42 22.69
C ASP A 40 -17.51 2.27 21.18
N ILE A 41 -18.53 1.77 20.49
CA ILE A 41 -18.64 1.85 19.03
C ILE A 41 -20.07 2.21 18.65
N THR A 42 -20.23 3.32 17.91
CA THR A 42 -21.53 3.86 17.49
C THR A 42 -21.60 3.97 15.96
N PRO A 43 -22.65 3.44 15.29
CA PRO A 43 -23.70 2.59 15.86
C PRO A 43 -23.15 1.25 16.38
N GLU A 44 -23.96 0.53 17.16
CA GLU A 44 -23.55 -0.74 17.74
C GLU A 44 -23.07 -1.72 16.65
N ALA A 45 -21.90 -2.31 16.87
CA ALA A 45 -21.31 -3.35 16.04
C ALA A 45 -21.00 -4.56 16.91
N GLN A 46 -21.02 -5.76 16.33
CA GLN A 46 -20.62 -6.95 17.05
C GLN A 46 -19.10 -6.98 17.16
N ASP A 47 -18.57 -6.87 18.39
CA ASP A 47 -17.15 -7.07 18.67
C ASP A 47 -16.78 -8.55 18.49
N ILE A 48 -15.73 -8.78 17.70
CA ILE A 48 -15.14 -10.08 17.41
C ILE A 48 -13.63 -10.08 17.68
N SER A 49 -13.13 -9.13 18.48
CA SER A 49 -11.71 -8.98 18.78
C SER A 49 -11.11 -10.22 19.45
N ASP A 50 -11.90 -10.93 20.26
CA ASP A 50 -11.54 -12.21 20.89
C ASP A 50 -11.44 -13.39 19.90
N GLN A 51 -12.05 -13.24 18.72
CA GLN A 51 -12.08 -14.24 17.63
C GLN A 51 -10.99 -13.98 16.58
N LEU A 52 -10.28 -12.86 16.66
CA LEU A 52 -9.10 -12.62 15.84
C LEU A 52 -7.99 -13.57 16.34
N GLY A 53 -7.99 -14.78 15.78
CA GLY A 53 -7.11 -15.88 16.22
C GLY A 53 -5.62 -15.51 16.20
N GLY A 54 -4.85 -16.16 17.09
CA GLY A 54 -3.43 -15.94 17.37
C GLY A 54 -2.48 -16.22 16.21
N GLY A 55 -2.53 -15.39 15.18
CA GLY A 55 -1.42 -15.16 14.27
C GLY A 55 -0.27 -14.43 14.97
N ASP A 56 0.85 -14.28 14.28
CA ASP A 56 2.01 -13.49 14.72
C ASP A 56 1.65 -11.98 14.71
N ILE A 57 0.66 -11.56 15.50
CA ILE A 57 0.42 -10.14 15.79
C ILE A 57 1.59 -9.70 16.67
N PRO A 58 2.40 -8.71 16.25
CA PRO A 58 3.49 -8.20 17.07
C PRO A 58 2.97 -7.79 18.46
N GLU A 59 3.71 -8.11 19.52
CA GLU A 59 3.31 -7.84 20.92
C GLU A 59 3.01 -6.35 21.20
N ASN A 60 3.48 -5.45 20.33
CA ASN A 60 3.28 -4.01 20.43
C ASN A 60 2.09 -3.49 19.61
N ILE A 61 1.35 -4.33 18.87
CA ILE A 61 0.17 -3.89 18.11
C ILE A 61 -1.11 -4.28 18.83
N ALA A 62 -1.99 -3.31 19.08
CA ALA A 62 -3.36 -3.60 19.47
C ALA A 62 -4.23 -3.75 18.22
N LEU A 63 -5.06 -4.79 18.20
CA LEU A 63 -5.94 -5.10 17.07
C LEU A 63 -7.36 -5.36 17.57
N PHE A 64 -8.33 -4.70 16.95
CA PHE A 64 -9.76 -4.85 17.23
C PHE A 64 -10.50 -5.26 15.97
N GLY A 65 -11.52 -6.10 16.13
CA GLY A 65 -12.33 -6.62 15.04
C GLY A 65 -13.81 -6.44 15.30
N PHE A 66 -14.56 -6.07 14.25
CA PHE A 66 -15.98 -5.81 14.32
C PHE A 66 -16.70 -6.45 13.13
N ILE A 67 -17.92 -6.94 13.35
CA ILE A 67 -18.87 -7.18 12.26
C ILE A 67 -19.72 -5.91 12.11
N THR A 68 -19.58 -5.26 10.96
CA THR A 68 -20.18 -3.96 10.64
C THR A 68 -21.09 -4.07 9.42
N THR A 69 -21.97 -3.10 9.23
CA THR A 69 -22.81 -2.99 8.02
C THR A 69 -22.06 -2.21 6.93
N ILE A 70 -21.95 -2.78 5.73
CA ILE A 70 -21.24 -2.17 4.60
C ILE A 70 -21.81 -0.77 4.31
N ASP A 71 -20.93 0.18 3.99
CA ASP A 71 -21.24 1.59 3.70
C ASP A 71 -21.90 2.38 4.84
N THR A 72 -21.92 1.83 6.06
CA THR A 72 -22.36 2.55 7.26
C THR A 72 -21.17 3.23 7.91
N ALA A 73 -21.37 4.49 8.34
CA ALA A 73 -20.39 5.24 9.13
C ALA A 73 -20.47 4.84 10.61
N TYR A 74 -19.30 4.61 11.19
CA TYR A 74 -19.08 4.25 12.58
C TYR A 74 -18.09 5.21 13.24
N THR A 75 -18.15 5.29 14.55
CA THR A 75 -17.14 5.93 15.40
C THR A 75 -16.82 4.98 16.53
N ALA A 76 -15.57 4.52 16.57
CA ALA A 76 -15.05 3.68 17.65
C ALA A 76 -14.17 4.52 18.59
N THR A 77 -14.40 4.39 19.88
CA THR A 77 -13.68 5.12 20.94
C THR A 77 -12.93 4.13 21.81
N PHE A 78 -11.67 4.44 22.11
CA PHE A 78 -10.75 3.58 22.85
C PHE A 78 -10.08 4.37 23.97
N SER A 79 -9.80 3.69 25.07
CA SER A 79 -8.85 4.13 26.09
C SER A 79 -7.50 3.52 25.76
N VAL A 80 -6.43 4.32 25.69
CA VAL A 80 -5.08 3.85 25.33
C VAL A 80 -4.06 4.18 26.42
N SER A 81 -2.96 3.43 26.53
CA SER A 81 -1.86 3.80 27.43
C SER A 81 -1.09 5.03 26.90
N GLU A 82 -1.00 5.15 25.58
CA GLU A 82 -0.40 6.27 24.85
C GLU A 82 -1.05 6.43 23.47
N CYS A 83 -0.89 7.59 22.84
CA CYS A 83 -1.41 7.79 21.49
C CYS A 83 -0.57 6.99 20.49
N PRO A 84 -1.18 6.13 19.66
CA PRO A 84 -0.45 5.41 18.63
C PRO A 84 0.16 6.40 17.64
N VAL A 85 1.22 5.99 16.95
CA VAL A 85 1.72 6.81 15.84
C VAL A 85 0.85 6.63 14.61
N MET A 86 0.28 5.44 14.43
CA MET A 86 -0.47 5.09 13.25
C MET A 86 -1.70 4.25 13.54
N VAL A 87 -2.78 4.53 12.79
CA VAL A 87 -4.01 3.74 12.75
C VAL A 87 -4.15 3.04 11.40
N VAL A 88 -4.52 1.77 11.41
CA VAL A 88 -4.70 0.94 10.21
C VAL A 88 -6.09 0.32 10.23
N THR A 89 -6.87 0.52 9.17
CA THR A 89 -8.28 0.05 9.10
C THR A 89 -8.61 -0.84 7.90
N PRO A 90 -8.29 -2.15 7.93
CA PRO A 90 -8.79 -3.10 6.94
C PRO A 90 -10.32 -3.26 7.02
N GLY A 91 -11.00 -3.26 5.87
CA GLY A 91 -12.46 -3.37 5.80
C GLY A 91 -13.18 -2.07 6.16
N ALA A 92 -12.48 -0.95 6.09
CA ALA A 92 -13.02 0.37 6.36
C ALA A 92 -12.23 1.47 5.64
N ASP A 93 -12.89 2.61 5.47
CA ASP A 93 -12.36 3.83 4.89
C ASP A 93 -12.42 4.96 5.92
N LEU A 94 -11.27 5.52 6.30
CA LEU A 94 -11.20 6.69 7.19
C LEU A 94 -11.54 7.95 6.38
N SER A 95 -12.22 8.90 7.02
CA SER A 95 -12.48 10.19 6.39
C SER A 95 -11.20 11.04 6.38
N GLU A 96 -10.99 11.83 5.32
CA GLU A 96 -9.82 12.72 5.21
C GLU A 96 -9.89 13.89 6.18
N ASP A 97 -11.09 14.45 6.35
CA ASP A 97 -11.35 15.64 7.15
C ASP A 97 -11.51 15.31 8.65
N ASP A 98 -11.67 14.02 8.97
CA ASP A 98 -11.93 13.52 10.32
C ASP A 98 -11.50 12.04 10.36
N SER A 99 -10.19 11.78 10.34
CA SER A 99 -9.64 10.43 10.22
C SER A 99 -9.57 9.74 11.57
N TRP A 100 -8.84 10.32 12.52
CA TRP A 100 -8.78 9.91 13.91
C TRP A 100 -8.19 11.02 14.77
N SER A 101 -8.47 10.98 16.06
CA SER A 101 -7.91 11.91 17.03
C SER A 101 -7.53 11.19 18.30
N CYS A 102 -6.42 11.57 18.92
CA CYS A 102 -6.04 11.10 20.23
C CYS A 102 -5.77 12.29 21.17
N ASP A 103 -6.48 12.31 22.29
CA ASP A 103 -6.23 13.26 23.36
C ASP A 103 -5.14 12.71 24.29
N THR A 104 -4.00 13.39 24.33
CA THR A 104 -2.84 12.96 25.11
C THR A 104 -3.03 13.04 26.62
N ASP A 105 -3.96 13.88 27.08
CA ASP A 105 -4.24 14.10 28.50
C ASP A 105 -5.27 13.09 29.02
N SER A 106 -6.39 12.94 28.31
CA SER A 106 -7.44 11.97 28.68
C SER A 106 -7.13 10.54 28.23
N LYS A 107 -6.16 10.37 27.31
CA LYS A 107 -5.83 9.10 26.66
C LYS A 107 -7.00 8.46 25.89
N GLU A 108 -7.89 9.31 25.40
CA GLU A 108 -9.01 8.90 24.56
C GLU A 108 -8.59 8.94 23.09
N LEU A 109 -8.79 7.83 22.39
CA LEU A 109 -8.57 7.67 20.95
C LEU A 109 -9.91 7.47 20.26
N ILE A 110 -10.24 8.32 19.29
CA ILE A 110 -11.48 8.29 18.51
C ILE A 110 -11.14 7.98 17.05
N VAL A 111 -11.78 6.96 16.49
CA VAL A 111 -11.58 6.49 15.11
C VAL A 111 -12.92 6.45 14.37
N PRO A 112 -13.29 7.54 13.67
CA PRO A 112 -14.40 7.55 12.72
C PRO A 112 -14.04 6.82 11.42
N PHE A 113 -14.91 5.95 10.93
CA PHE A 113 -14.69 5.20 9.69
C PHE A 113 -15.99 4.84 8.99
N THR A 114 -15.92 4.58 7.68
CA THR A 114 -17.03 3.96 6.91
C THR A 114 -16.67 2.51 6.61
N ALA A 115 -17.51 1.57 7.03
CA ALA A 115 -17.28 0.16 6.75
C ALA A 115 -17.30 -0.13 5.24
N LYS A 116 -16.39 -0.98 4.77
CA LYS A 116 -16.26 -1.39 3.38
C LYS A 116 -16.09 -2.90 3.28
N GLU A 117 -16.62 -3.49 2.22
CA GLU A 117 -16.50 -4.93 1.99
C GLU A 117 -15.02 -5.37 1.96
N LEU A 118 -14.58 -6.04 3.02
CA LEU A 118 -13.25 -6.63 3.12
C LEU A 118 -13.12 -7.79 2.13
N LEU A 119 -12.09 -7.75 1.30
CA LEU A 119 -11.80 -8.78 0.33
C LEU A 119 -11.26 -10.03 1.05
N ASP A 120 -11.76 -11.20 0.65
CA ASP A 120 -11.25 -12.51 1.05
C ASP A 120 -11.57 -12.97 2.49
N VAL A 121 -12.66 -12.46 3.10
CA VAL A 121 -13.20 -13.01 4.36
C VAL A 121 -14.39 -13.94 4.09
N ASP A 122 -14.53 -14.95 4.96
CA ASP A 122 -15.55 -16.01 4.88
C ASP A 122 -16.97 -15.48 4.65
N LYS A 123 -17.70 -16.18 3.77
CA LYS A 123 -19.04 -15.80 3.27
C LYS A 123 -20.19 -16.07 4.25
N ASP A 124 -19.88 -16.39 5.49
CA ASP A 124 -20.85 -16.77 6.50
C ASP A 124 -21.33 -15.59 7.36
N LEU A 125 -20.99 -14.35 6.96
CA LEU A 125 -21.52 -13.14 7.57
C LEU A 125 -22.98 -12.89 7.15
N PRO A 126 -23.79 -12.20 7.99
CA PRO A 126 -25.12 -11.75 7.60
C PRO A 126 -25.09 -10.91 6.32
N GLU A 127 -26.15 -10.99 5.52
CA GLU A 127 -26.26 -10.21 4.28
C GLU A 127 -26.08 -8.71 4.56
N GLY A 128 -25.22 -8.05 3.77
CA GLY A 128 -24.88 -6.64 3.93
C GLY A 128 -23.87 -6.34 5.04
N SER A 129 -23.34 -7.36 5.72
CA SER A 129 -22.31 -7.20 6.76
C SER A 129 -20.91 -7.50 6.23
N THR A 130 -19.89 -6.96 6.90
CA THR A 130 -18.48 -7.22 6.63
C THR A 130 -17.66 -7.24 7.91
N SER A 131 -16.48 -7.84 7.87
CA SER A 131 -15.51 -7.72 8.95
C SER A 131 -14.70 -6.44 8.76
N THR A 132 -14.69 -5.58 9.77
CA THR A 132 -13.84 -4.40 9.85
C THR A 132 -12.81 -4.61 10.96
N MET A 133 -11.57 -4.17 10.72
CA MET A 133 -10.48 -4.24 11.68
C MET A 133 -9.93 -2.85 11.93
N ILE A 134 -9.46 -2.61 13.16
CA ILE A 134 -8.75 -1.40 13.54
C ILE A 134 -7.49 -1.84 14.28
N ALA A 135 -6.32 -1.49 13.75
CA ALA A 135 -5.03 -1.77 14.36
C ALA A 135 -4.33 -0.46 14.76
N PHE A 136 -3.73 -0.48 15.94
CA PHE A 136 -2.94 0.61 16.49
C PHE A 136 -1.49 0.20 16.55
N ALA A 137 -0.64 0.98 15.89
CA ALA A 137 0.79 0.78 15.91
C ALA A 137 1.44 1.91 16.73
N PRO A 138 2.10 1.59 17.85
CA PRO A 138 2.91 2.55 18.59
C PRO A 138 4.22 2.82 17.85
N ALA A 139 4.90 3.89 18.25
CA ALA A 139 6.24 4.17 17.75
C ALA A 139 7.18 3.02 18.12
N THR A 140 8.08 2.68 17.21
CA THR A 140 9.14 1.73 17.49
C THR A 140 10.50 2.41 17.47
N GLU A 141 11.43 1.93 18.29
CA GLU A 141 12.79 2.47 18.30
C GLU A 141 13.44 2.35 16.91
N PRO A 142 14.30 3.31 16.51
CA PRO A 142 15.03 3.21 15.25
C PRO A 142 15.75 1.86 15.10
N GLY A 143 15.51 1.17 13.99
CA GLY A 143 16.10 -0.14 13.69
C GLY A 143 15.34 -1.36 14.27
N THR A 144 14.16 -1.14 14.86
CA THR A 144 13.21 -2.21 15.22
C THR A 144 12.07 -2.32 14.20
N ASP A 145 11.35 -3.45 14.21
CA ASP A 145 10.24 -3.70 13.29
C ASP A 145 8.99 -2.91 13.72
N GLY A 146 8.62 -1.87 12.96
CA GLY A 146 7.41 -1.08 13.18
C GLY A 146 7.47 0.31 12.56
N PRO A 147 6.43 1.14 12.73
CA PRO A 147 6.43 2.51 12.24
C PRO A 147 7.38 3.40 13.07
N PRO A 148 8.16 4.28 12.42
CA PRO A 148 8.97 5.26 13.12
C PRO A 148 8.09 6.34 13.78
N GLU A 149 8.65 7.11 14.72
CA GLU A 149 7.94 8.18 15.45
C GLU A 149 7.38 9.25 14.51
N GLU A 150 8.07 9.52 13.40
CA GLU A 150 7.68 10.44 12.33
C GLU A 150 6.34 10.05 11.68
N MET A 151 5.88 8.80 11.84
CA MET A 151 4.56 8.36 11.38
C MET A 151 3.42 8.93 12.22
N ARG A 152 3.67 9.66 13.32
CA ARG A 152 2.62 10.16 14.21
C ARG A 152 1.54 10.94 13.45
N GLY A 153 0.29 10.52 13.62
CA GLY A 153 -0.87 11.06 12.88
C GLY A 153 -1.14 10.34 11.57
N GLY A 154 -0.26 9.43 11.15
CA GLY A 154 -0.38 8.63 9.94
C GLY A 154 -1.53 7.64 10.03
N TRP A 155 -2.08 7.28 8.89
CA TRP A 155 -3.09 6.24 8.82
C TRP A 155 -3.10 5.52 7.47
N MET A 156 -3.64 4.31 7.47
CA MET A 156 -3.94 3.54 6.26
C MET A 156 -5.36 2.97 6.34
N SER A 157 -6.11 3.09 5.26
CA SER A 157 -7.41 2.45 5.07
C SER A 157 -7.38 1.58 3.81
N THR A 158 -7.97 0.40 3.90
CA THR A 158 -7.95 -0.56 2.79
C THR A 158 -9.10 -1.54 2.95
N ASN A 159 -9.55 -2.16 1.87
CA ASN A 159 -10.41 -3.33 1.95
C ASN A 159 -9.67 -4.63 1.63
N ILE A 160 -8.35 -4.66 1.82
CA ILE A 160 -7.50 -5.83 1.63
C ILE A 160 -7.09 -6.35 3.00
N SER A 161 -7.32 -7.64 3.24
CA SER A 161 -7.11 -8.29 4.54
C SER A 161 -5.63 -8.46 4.89
N GLU A 162 -4.79 -8.85 3.92
CA GLU A 162 -3.37 -9.06 4.14
C GLU A 162 -2.54 -7.83 3.74
N TRP A 163 -1.82 -7.28 4.72
CA TRP A 163 -0.93 -6.13 4.53
C TRP A 163 0.33 -6.24 5.38
N GLU A 164 1.42 -5.60 4.93
CA GLU A 164 2.72 -5.54 5.62
C GLU A 164 3.27 -4.13 5.45
N LEU A 165 3.66 -3.48 6.55
CA LEU A 165 4.27 -2.15 6.51
C LEU A 165 5.70 -2.22 5.98
N ILE A 166 6.06 -1.25 5.15
CA ILE A 166 7.42 -1.01 4.66
C ILE A 166 7.87 0.34 5.24
N PRO A 167 8.60 0.33 6.37
CA PRO A 167 9.13 1.56 6.95
C PRO A 167 10.28 2.11 6.11
N PRO A 168 10.52 3.44 6.15
CA PRO A 168 11.66 4.05 5.47
C PRO A 168 12.98 3.68 6.15
N SER A 169 14.08 3.66 5.38
CA SER A 169 15.44 3.52 5.89
C SER A 169 16.45 4.25 4.99
N GLU A 170 17.69 4.42 5.45
CA GLU A 170 18.76 5.07 4.66
C GLU A 170 19.02 4.36 3.30
N ASP A 171 19.03 3.02 3.27
CA ASP A 171 19.25 2.24 2.05
C ASP A 171 17.99 2.14 1.17
N ALA A 172 16.83 2.47 1.73
CA ALA A 172 15.52 2.41 1.11
C ALA A 172 14.70 3.64 1.53
N PRO A 173 14.99 4.83 0.96
CA PRO A 173 14.29 6.08 1.28
C PRO A 173 12.90 6.09 0.64
N TYR A 174 12.06 5.17 1.08
CA TYR A 174 10.70 5.00 0.63
C TYR A 174 9.83 4.45 1.75
N PHE A 175 8.55 4.78 1.73
CA PHE A 175 7.57 4.33 2.73
C PHE A 175 6.37 3.70 2.03
N GLY A 176 5.78 2.65 2.59
CA GLY A 176 4.52 2.14 2.08
C GLY A 176 4.14 0.77 2.62
N TYR A 177 3.53 -0.05 1.77
CA TYR A 177 2.91 -1.31 2.18
C TYR A 177 3.05 -2.39 1.11
N LYS A 178 3.20 -3.66 1.54
CA LYS A 178 2.79 -4.79 0.72
C LYS A 178 1.33 -5.11 0.99
N LEU A 179 0.57 -5.34 -0.06
CA LEU A 179 -0.83 -5.73 0.00
C LEU A 179 -1.01 -7.04 -0.76
N THR A 180 -1.62 -8.02 -0.13
CA THR A 180 -1.89 -9.33 -0.75
C THR A 180 -3.38 -9.54 -0.86
N GLY A 181 -3.86 -9.78 -2.07
CA GLY A 181 -5.29 -9.98 -2.33
C GLY A 181 -5.55 -11.05 -3.38
N PRO A 182 -6.81 -11.49 -3.54
CA PRO A 182 -7.17 -12.52 -4.50
C PRO A 182 -6.90 -12.10 -5.94
N GLU A 183 -6.44 -13.02 -6.78
CA GLU A 183 -6.26 -12.73 -8.20
C GLU A 183 -7.59 -12.32 -8.88
N GLY A 184 -7.57 -11.21 -9.59
CA GLY A 184 -8.68 -10.72 -10.41
C GLY A 184 -9.65 -9.79 -9.69
N THR A 185 -9.45 -9.53 -8.39
CA THR A 185 -10.28 -8.60 -7.63
C THR A 185 -9.78 -7.16 -7.74
N GLU A 186 -10.71 -6.24 -7.48
CA GLU A 186 -10.43 -4.82 -7.31
C GLU A 186 -10.59 -4.46 -5.84
N GLY A 187 -9.67 -3.67 -5.30
CA GLY A 187 -9.72 -3.13 -3.95
C GLY A 187 -9.23 -1.69 -3.94
N PHE A 188 -9.31 -1.05 -2.78
CA PHE A 188 -8.77 0.28 -2.56
C PHE A 188 -7.69 0.27 -1.48
N PHE A 189 -6.82 1.26 -1.54
CA PHE A 189 -5.80 1.57 -0.56
C PHE A 189 -5.71 3.08 -0.46
N HIS A 190 -5.98 3.61 0.72
CA HIS A 190 -5.82 5.01 1.07
C HIS A 190 -4.80 5.12 2.19
N MET A 191 -3.97 6.14 2.15
CA MET A 191 -2.93 6.36 3.15
C MET A 191 -2.63 7.84 3.30
N PHE A 192 -2.54 8.30 4.53
CA PHE A 192 -2.02 9.61 4.86
C PHE A 192 -0.58 9.50 5.37
N ILE A 193 0.29 10.32 4.76
CA ILE A 193 1.71 10.41 5.06
C ILE A 193 1.95 11.76 5.74
N PRO A 194 2.26 11.81 7.04
CA PRO A 194 2.58 13.06 7.73
C PRO A 194 3.80 13.75 7.13
N ASN A 195 3.87 15.08 7.25
CA ASN A 195 5.03 15.88 6.81
C ASN A 195 6.37 15.38 7.41
N ALA A 196 6.35 14.91 8.65
CA ALA A 196 7.54 14.37 9.30
C ALA A 196 8.14 13.16 8.55
N ILE A 197 7.31 12.35 7.87
CA ILE A 197 7.82 11.28 7.00
C ILE A 197 8.46 11.83 5.74
N ILE A 198 7.91 12.89 5.16
CA ILE A 198 8.50 13.54 3.98
C ILE A 198 9.86 14.14 4.34
N GLU A 199 9.98 14.73 5.53
CA GLU A 199 11.25 15.20 6.10
C GLU A 199 12.24 14.04 6.30
N LEU A 200 11.79 12.91 6.86
CA LEU A 200 12.62 11.72 7.03
C LEU A 200 13.10 11.14 5.70
N LEU A 201 12.24 11.10 4.68
CA LEU A 201 12.61 10.71 3.32
C LEU A 201 13.61 11.70 2.70
N SER A 202 13.47 12.99 3.01
CA SER A 202 14.41 14.02 2.57
C SER A 202 15.80 13.79 3.18
N GLU A 203 15.86 13.48 4.47
CA GLU A 203 17.09 13.15 5.17
C GLU A 203 17.76 11.91 4.56
N PHE A 204 17.02 10.80 4.41
CA PHE A 204 17.57 9.56 3.86
C PHE A 204 17.98 9.67 2.39
N SER A 205 17.29 10.49 1.59
CA SER A 205 17.66 10.73 0.19
C SER A 205 18.78 11.76 0.01
N GLY A 206 19.11 12.54 1.05
CA GLY A 206 20.05 13.66 0.98
C GLY A 206 19.55 14.82 0.11
N LYS A 207 18.24 14.94 -0.10
CA LYS A 207 17.59 15.97 -0.91
C LYS A 207 16.42 16.54 -0.14
N GLU A 208 16.19 17.84 -0.25
CA GLU A 208 14.93 18.43 0.22
C GLU A 208 13.81 17.98 -0.72
N LEU A 209 12.85 17.21 -0.18
CA LEU A 209 11.68 16.74 -0.91
C LEU A 209 10.43 17.49 -0.44
N ILE A 210 9.59 17.89 -1.38
CA ILE A 210 8.20 18.33 -1.12
C ILE A 210 7.22 17.31 -1.68
N VAL A 211 5.91 17.45 -1.40
CA VAL A 211 4.88 16.50 -1.85
C VAL A 211 4.92 16.30 -3.37
N GLU A 212 5.15 17.36 -4.14
CA GLU A 212 5.24 17.32 -5.59
C GLU A 212 6.47 16.57 -6.13
N ASP A 213 7.48 16.38 -5.29
CA ASP A 213 8.64 15.55 -5.60
C ASP A 213 8.38 14.07 -5.36
N LEU A 214 7.26 13.69 -4.75
CA LEU A 214 6.94 12.30 -4.43
C LEU A 214 6.10 11.64 -5.54
N ALA A 215 6.26 10.32 -5.67
CA ALA A 215 5.38 9.51 -6.49
C ALA A 215 5.14 8.14 -5.85
N VAL A 216 4.00 7.54 -6.18
CA VAL A 216 3.69 6.16 -5.84
C VAL A 216 4.40 5.23 -6.81
N PHE A 217 4.95 4.13 -6.32
CA PHE A 217 5.55 3.04 -7.07
C PHE A 217 4.83 1.73 -6.76
N ASN A 218 4.72 0.87 -7.77
CA ASN A 218 4.31 -0.52 -7.62
C ASN A 218 5.51 -1.42 -7.94
N GLY A 219 6.19 -1.92 -6.91
CA GLY A 219 7.56 -2.42 -7.01
C GLY A 219 8.49 -1.33 -7.55
N ASP A 220 9.25 -1.63 -8.60
CA ASP A 220 10.18 -0.65 -9.19
C ASP A 220 9.52 0.35 -10.16
N ALA A 221 8.27 0.12 -10.54
CA ALA A 221 7.61 0.92 -11.56
C ALA A 221 6.81 2.06 -10.93
N GLN A 222 7.10 3.30 -11.32
CA GLN A 222 6.27 4.45 -10.95
C GLN A 222 4.83 4.24 -11.44
N ALA A 223 3.87 4.41 -10.55
CA ALA A 223 2.46 4.17 -10.76
C ALA A 223 1.73 5.43 -11.24
N SER A 224 0.52 5.25 -11.79
CA SER A 224 -0.28 6.34 -12.39
C SER A 224 -1.06 7.21 -11.44
N MET A 225 -0.53 7.40 -10.25
CA MET A 225 -1.31 7.82 -9.10
C MET A 225 -0.75 9.15 -8.64
N GLU A 226 -1.64 10.11 -8.51
CA GLU A 226 -1.31 11.43 -7.97
C GLU A 226 -1.27 11.31 -6.44
N ILE A 227 -0.30 12.01 -5.86
CA ILE A 227 -0.24 12.24 -4.43
C ILE A 227 -0.83 13.63 -4.22
N GLU A 228 -1.82 13.72 -3.35
CA GLU A 228 -2.54 14.96 -3.05
C GLU A 228 -1.89 15.63 -1.83
N GLU A 229 -1.39 16.86 -1.98
CA GLU A 229 -0.96 17.65 -0.83
C GLU A 229 -2.19 18.09 -0.03
N VAL A 230 -2.15 17.85 1.28
CA VAL A 230 -3.21 18.18 2.22
C VAL A 230 -2.60 18.83 3.47
N THR A 231 -3.43 19.36 4.36
CA THR A 231 -2.91 19.96 5.60
C THR A 231 -2.18 18.91 6.43
N GLY A 232 -0.92 19.19 6.76
CA GLY A 232 -0.10 18.33 7.62
C GLY A 232 0.58 17.15 6.93
N GLY A 233 0.41 16.96 5.62
CA GLY A 233 1.01 15.84 4.93
C GLY A 233 0.57 15.65 3.49
N ALA A 234 0.63 14.39 3.05
CA ALA A 234 0.25 13.95 1.73
C ALA A 234 -0.73 12.80 1.81
N LEU A 235 -1.68 12.77 0.87
CA LEU A 235 -2.69 11.75 0.77
C LEU A 235 -2.51 10.92 -0.50
N VAL A 236 -2.54 9.61 -0.32
CA VAL A 236 -2.40 8.64 -1.39
C VAL A 236 -3.70 7.88 -1.51
N LYS A 237 -4.38 7.98 -2.67
CA LYS A 237 -5.61 7.25 -2.97
C LYS A 237 -5.43 6.34 -4.16
N ILE A 238 -5.63 5.05 -3.94
CA ILE A 238 -5.28 4.02 -4.91
C ILE A 238 -6.41 3.02 -5.04
N ASN A 239 -6.95 2.90 -6.26
CA ASN A 239 -7.72 1.71 -6.66
C ASN A 239 -6.77 0.70 -7.31
N LEU A 240 -6.78 -0.54 -6.82
CA LEU A 240 -5.87 -1.62 -7.18
C LEU A 240 -6.62 -2.77 -7.83
N THR A 241 -6.10 -3.28 -8.95
CA THR A 241 -6.53 -4.59 -9.49
C THR A 241 -5.44 -5.64 -9.29
N PHE A 242 -5.75 -6.75 -8.63
CA PHE A 242 -4.81 -7.86 -8.37
C PHE A 242 -4.67 -8.78 -9.60
N ALA A 243 -4.05 -8.29 -10.68
CA ALA A 243 -3.89 -9.07 -11.91
C ALA A 243 -2.67 -10.03 -11.88
N SER A 244 -2.77 -11.16 -12.60
CA SER A 244 -1.77 -12.26 -12.69
C SER A 244 -0.38 -11.89 -13.25
N ASN A 245 -0.14 -10.63 -13.57
CA ASN A 245 1.16 -10.15 -14.06
C ASN A 245 2.11 -9.69 -12.94
N SER A 246 1.68 -9.73 -11.67
CA SER A 246 2.50 -9.53 -10.47
C SER A 246 2.98 -10.86 -9.90
N THR A 247 3.92 -10.82 -8.95
CA THR A 247 4.49 -11.98 -8.23
C THR A 247 3.35 -12.83 -7.66
N VAL A 248 3.19 -14.06 -8.17
CA VAL A 248 2.16 -15.01 -7.73
C VAL A 248 2.74 -15.83 -6.57
N ILE A 249 2.08 -15.77 -5.41
CA ILE A 249 2.33 -16.70 -4.32
C ILE A 249 1.19 -17.73 -4.38
N GLU A 250 1.50 -18.99 -4.68
CA GLU A 250 0.49 -20.05 -4.65
C GLU A 250 0.34 -20.54 -3.20
N SER A 251 -0.85 -20.40 -2.64
CA SER A 251 -1.24 -20.94 -1.34
C SER A 251 -2.57 -21.69 -1.50
N GLN A 252 -2.55 -23.00 -1.24
CA GLN A 252 -3.74 -23.86 -1.04
C GLN A 252 -4.93 -23.64 -2.01
N GLY A 253 -4.67 -23.54 -3.32
CA GLY A 253 -5.71 -23.62 -4.35
C GLY A 253 -6.42 -22.31 -4.70
N SER A 254 -6.20 -21.21 -3.97
CA SER A 254 -6.50 -19.84 -4.41
C SER A 254 -5.21 -19.16 -4.86
N LYS A 255 -5.28 -18.35 -5.93
CA LYS A 255 -4.14 -17.55 -6.38
C LYS A 255 -4.24 -16.19 -5.72
N SER A 256 -3.26 -15.85 -4.89
CA SER A 256 -3.10 -14.51 -4.36
C SER A 256 -1.98 -13.77 -5.09
N ILE A 257 -2.11 -12.45 -5.10
CA ILE A 257 -1.19 -11.54 -5.77
C ILE A 257 -0.74 -10.52 -4.73
N THR A 258 0.57 -10.42 -4.54
CA THR A 258 1.16 -9.38 -3.68
C THR A 258 1.57 -8.19 -4.54
N LYS A 259 1.20 -6.99 -4.08
CA LYS A 259 1.66 -5.71 -4.63
C LYS A 259 2.43 -4.96 -3.56
N GLU A 260 3.57 -4.41 -3.95
CA GLU A 260 4.37 -3.54 -3.11
C GLU A 260 4.12 -2.11 -3.54
N LEU A 261 3.44 -1.32 -2.71
CA LEU A 261 3.12 0.07 -2.97
C LEU A 261 3.96 0.96 -2.08
N THR A 262 4.84 1.76 -2.68
CA THR A 262 5.73 2.65 -1.93
C THR A 262 5.64 4.08 -2.45
N VAL A 263 5.89 5.04 -1.58
CA VAL A 263 6.04 6.46 -1.88
C VAL A 263 7.50 6.83 -1.69
N ARG A 264 8.07 7.46 -2.71
CA ARG A 264 9.47 7.91 -2.76
C ARG A 264 9.65 9.01 -3.78
N GLU A 265 10.87 9.53 -3.88
CA GLU A 265 11.24 10.52 -4.88
C GLU A 265 10.80 10.09 -6.30
N GLN A 266 10.11 11.01 -6.98
CA GLN A 266 9.66 10.87 -8.35
C GLN A 266 10.87 10.83 -9.30
N LEU A 267 10.83 9.91 -10.28
CA LEU A 267 11.84 9.86 -11.32
C LEU A 267 11.70 11.04 -12.29
N ASP A 268 12.84 11.61 -12.71
CA ASP A 268 12.85 12.65 -13.75
C ASP A 268 12.11 12.24 -15.02
N VAL A 269 12.27 10.97 -15.42
CA VAL A 269 11.52 10.35 -16.50
C VAL A 269 11.30 8.88 -16.17
N SER A 270 10.05 8.44 -16.19
CA SER A 270 9.69 7.04 -15.97
C SER A 270 9.04 6.43 -17.21
N LEU A 271 9.10 5.10 -17.30
CA LEU A 271 8.40 4.32 -18.31
C LEU A 271 8.01 2.98 -17.70
N ALA A 272 6.74 2.60 -17.87
CA ALA A 272 6.18 1.33 -17.48
C ALA A 272 5.30 0.76 -18.60
N ALA A 273 4.91 -0.51 -18.47
CA ALA A 273 3.95 -1.15 -19.35
C ALA A 273 2.87 -1.88 -18.54
N LYS A 274 1.60 -1.71 -18.94
CA LYS A 274 0.46 -2.40 -18.31
C LYS A 274 0.60 -3.93 -18.37
N LYS A 275 1.20 -4.45 -19.43
CA LYS A 275 1.47 -5.89 -19.62
C LYS A 275 2.78 -6.07 -20.38
N THR A 276 3.70 -6.84 -19.83
CA THR A 276 5.04 -7.11 -20.38
C THR A 276 5.13 -8.45 -21.11
N SER A 277 4.25 -9.42 -20.83
CA SER A 277 4.18 -10.70 -21.58
C SER A 277 2.90 -10.79 -22.39
N LEU A 278 2.99 -10.80 -23.72
CA LEU A 278 1.85 -10.76 -24.64
C LEU A 278 1.80 -12.01 -25.53
N LYS A 279 0.59 -12.47 -25.87
CA LYS A 279 0.41 -13.36 -27.02
C LYS A 279 0.48 -12.53 -28.31
N GLN A 280 0.92 -13.14 -29.41
CA GLN A 280 0.97 -12.48 -30.71
C GLN A 280 -0.40 -11.89 -31.10
N GLY A 281 -0.43 -10.58 -31.36
CA GLY A 281 -1.64 -9.82 -31.70
C GLY A 281 -2.33 -9.15 -30.49
N GLU A 282 -1.91 -9.45 -29.26
CA GLU A 282 -2.38 -8.72 -28.08
C GLU A 282 -1.81 -7.30 -28.03
N LYS A 283 -2.60 -6.40 -27.46
CA LYS A 283 -2.22 -5.00 -27.24
C LYS A 283 -1.79 -4.80 -25.79
N THR A 284 -0.88 -3.87 -25.57
CA THR A 284 -0.52 -3.37 -24.24
C THR A 284 -0.52 -1.85 -24.25
N THR A 285 -0.37 -1.22 -23.10
CA THR A 285 -0.19 0.23 -22.98
C THR A 285 1.14 0.48 -22.30
N ILE A 286 2.00 1.28 -22.92
CA ILE A 286 3.13 1.90 -22.23
C ILE A 286 2.68 3.25 -21.68
N TYR A 287 3.20 3.62 -20.53
CA TYR A 287 2.88 4.90 -19.88
C TYR A 287 4.06 5.34 -19.01
N GLY A 288 4.07 6.59 -18.57
CA GLY A 288 5.12 7.13 -17.71
C GLY A 288 4.91 8.61 -17.40
N TRP A 289 5.84 9.17 -16.64
CA TRP A 289 5.88 10.57 -16.25
C TRP A 289 7.18 11.21 -16.72
N ALA A 290 7.12 12.51 -16.94
CA ALA A 290 8.29 13.35 -17.07
C ALA A 290 8.16 14.49 -16.06
N LYS A 291 9.06 14.52 -15.08
CA LYS A 291 9.09 15.55 -14.03
C LYS A 291 9.16 16.93 -14.66
N ASP A 292 8.42 17.88 -14.10
CA ASP A 292 8.25 19.26 -14.59
C ASP A 292 7.76 19.39 -16.04
N ALA A 293 7.24 18.32 -16.64
CA ALA A 293 6.77 18.37 -18.01
C ALA A 293 5.38 19.02 -18.08
N LYS A 294 5.30 20.13 -18.82
CA LYS A 294 4.04 20.85 -19.03
C LYS A 294 3.21 20.14 -20.10
N LYS A 295 1.91 20.46 -20.13
CA LYS A 295 0.98 19.95 -21.15
C LYS A 295 1.53 20.14 -22.57
N GLY A 296 1.62 19.03 -23.30
CA GLY A 296 2.00 19.00 -24.70
C GLY A 296 3.50 18.90 -24.96
N GLU A 297 4.34 18.85 -23.92
CA GLU A 297 5.77 18.60 -24.07
C GLU A 297 6.06 17.20 -24.60
N LYS A 298 7.19 17.05 -25.27
CA LYS A 298 7.50 15.87 -26.09
C LYS A 298 8.42 14.92 -25.32
N VAL A 299 7.96 13.70 -25.12
CA VAL A 299 8.78 12.57 -24.63
C VAL A 299 9.10 11.65 -25.80
N VAL A 300 10.37 11.32 -25.99
CA VAL A 300 10.82 10.45 -27.08
C VAL A 300 10.88 9.02 -26.58
N ILE A 301 10.13 8.12 -27.21
CA ILE A 301 10.20 6.69 -26.93
C ILE A 301 11.18 6.03 -27.90
N TYR A 302 12.19 5.38 -27.35
CA TYR A 302 13.12 4.55 -28.09
C TYR A 302 12.77 3.07 -27.96
N ARG A 303 13.12 2.28 -28.98
CA ARG A 303 12.90 0.84 -29.03
C ARG A 303 14.13 0.10 -29.52
N LYS A 304 14.42 -1.04 -28.89
CA LYS A 304 15.42 -2.02 -29.29
C LYS A 304 14.72 -3.36 -29.47
N LEU A 305 14.59 -3.86 -30.71
CA LEU A 305 14.01 -5.19 -30.93
C LEU A 305 14.96 -6.28 -30.40
N LYS A 306 14.42 -7.42 -29.99
CA LYS A 306 15.24 -8.58 -29.58
C LYS A 306 16.25 -8.93 -30.68
N GLY A 307 17.54 -9.01 -30.31
CA GLY A 307 18.66 -9.25 -31.22
C GLY A 307 19.32 -7.99 -31.80
N GLN A 308 18.73 -6.80 -31.63
CA GLN A 308 19.37 -5.54 -32.01
C GLN A 308 20.32 -5.05 -30.92
N LYS A 309 21.44 -4.43 -31.32
CA LYS A 309 22.43 -3.87 -30.38
C LYS A 309 22.11 -2.46 -29.90
N LYS A 310 21.35 -1.67 -30.68
CA LYS A 310 21.11 -0.25 -30.41
C LYS A 310 19.63 0.07 -30.31
N PHE A 311 19.30 1.00 -29.43
CA PHE A 311 18.00 1.65 -29.41
C PHE A 311 17.85 2.57 -30.62
N THR A 312 16.67 2.55 -31.23
CA THR A 312 16.29 3.44 -32.33
C THR A 312 15.07 4.25 -31.91
N LYS A 313 14.95 5.49 -32.38
CA LYS A 313 13.77 6.32 -32.10
C LYS A 313 12.54 5.61 -32.65
N PHE A 314 11.58 5.32 -31.79
CA PHE A 314 10.36 4.60 -32.15
C PHE A 314 9.21 5.57 -32.37
N MET A 315 8.96 6.44 -31.41
CA MET A 315 7.88 7.42 -31.50
C MET A 315 8.11 8.61 -30.57
N VAL A 316 7.22 9.61 -30.67
CA VAL A 316 7.13 10.73 -29.74
C VAL A 316 5.73 10.75 -29.16
N VAL A 317 5.63 10.86 -27.85
CA VAL A 317 4.37 11.03 -27.12
C VAL A 317 4.36 12.44 -26.51
N LYS A 318 3.15 12.95 -26.24
CA LYS A 318 2.97 14.24 -25.59
C LYS A 318 2.47 14.02 -24.17
N THR A 319 2.97 14.82 -23.24
CA THR A 319 2.52 14.85 -21.85
C THR A 319 1.18 15.57 -21.73
N ASP A 320 0.41 15.24 -20.70
CA ASP A 320 -0.69 16.06 -20.21
C ASP A 320 -0.19 17.13 -19.23
N LYS A 321 -1.11 17.77 -18.50
CA LYS A 321 -0.79 18.86 -17.57
C LYS A 321 0.08 18.43 -16.38
N ASN A 322 0.11 17.15 -16.05
CA ASN A 322 0.79 16.59 -14.89
C ASN A 322 2.04 15.79 -15.31
N GLY A 323 2.56 16.05 -16.52
CA GLY A 323 3.71 15.34 -17.07
C GLY A 323 3.44 13.89 -17.47
N TYR A 324 2.20 13.39 -17.34
CA TYR A 324 1.84 12.01 -17.66
C TYR A 324 1.73 11.81 -19.17
N PHE A 325 2.19 10.65 -19.65
CA PHE A 325 1.98 10.22 -21.02
C PHE A 325 1.58 8.75 -21.09
N SER A 326 0.79 8.40 -22.11
CA SER A 326 0.30 7.03 -22.32
C SER A 326 0.16 6.69 -23.80
N LYS A 327 0.49 5.46 -24.18
CA LYS A 327 0.31 4.96 -25.54
C LYS A 327 -0.01 3.46 -25.60
N LYS A 328 -1.11 3.14 -26.28
CA LYS A 328 -1.44 1.77 -26.67
C LYS A 328 -0.52 1.28 -27.78
N LEU A 329 0.11 0.12 -27.57
CA LEU A 329 0.99 -0.58 -28.50
C LEU A 329 0.38 -1.90 -28.95
N ASN A 330 0.74 -2.32 -30.16
CA ASN A 330 0.50 -3.68 -30.69
C ASN A 330 1.83 -4.26 -31.18
N PRO A 331 2.71 -4.69 -30.27
CA PRO A 331 4.05 -5.15 -30.64
C PRO A 331 3.98 -6.50 -31.35
N ALA A 332 4.55 -6.57 -32.56
CA ALA A 332 4.65 -7.81 -33.32
C ALA A 332 5.84 -8.71 -32.89
N LYS A 333 6.83 -8.14 -32.19
CA LYS A 333 8.07 -8.81 -31.76
C LYS A 333 8.45 -8.35 -30.35
N THR A 334 9.16 -9.20 -29.62
CA THR A 334 9.79 -8.82 -28.34
C THR A 334 10.70 -7.62 -28.53
N ALA A 335 10.57 -6.63 -27.65
CA ALA A 335 11.34 -5.40 -27.71
C ALA A 335 11.51 -4.77 -26.32
N THR A 336 12.64 -4.09 -26.14
CA THR A 336 12.93 -3.25 -24.99
C THR A 336 12.66 -1.79 -25.36
N TYR A 337 12.03 -1.03 -24.47
CA TYR A 337 11.68 0.37 -24.62
C TYR A 337 12.36 1.23 -23.56
N ARG A 338 12.57 2.51 -23.85
CA ARG A 338 12.93 3.54 -22.87
C ARG A 338 12.36 4.89 -23.30
N ALA A 339 12.07 5.75 -22.35
CA ALA A 339 11.66 7.13 -22.58
C ALA A 339 12.87 8.07 -22.41
N GLU A 340 12.82 9.22 -23.08
CA GLU A 340 13.79 10.29 -22.93
C GLU A 340 13.09 11.65 -22.98
N TYR A 341 13.41 12.52 -22.02
CA TYR A 341 12.92 13.89 -21.92
C TYR A 341 13.99 14.78 -21.31
N LYS A 342 14.23 15.96 -21.90
CA LYS A 342 15.29 16.92 -21.51
C LYS A 342 16.69 16.31 -21.25
N LYS A 343 17.02 15.22 -21.96
CA LYS A 343 18.27 14.39 -21.87
C LYS A 343 18.26 13.32 -20.79
N GLU A 344 17.31 13.39 -19.85
CA GLU A 344 17.06 12.33 -18.88
C GLU A 344 16.43 11.12 -19.55
N LYS A 345 16.79 9.93 -19.07
CA LYS A 345 16.37 8.65 -19.63
C LYS A 345 15.73 7.82 -18.54
N SER A 346 14.58 7.26 -18.85
CA SER A 346 13.97 6.27 -17.97
C SER A 346 14.77 4.97 -17.97
N ASP A 347 14.51 4.16 -16.95
CA ASP A 347 14.77 2.73 -16.99
C ASP A 347 14.08 2.06 -18.18
N THR A 348 14.56 0.86 -18.49
CA THR A 348 14.10 0.13 -19.67
C THR A 348 12.97 -0.84 -19.34
N VAL A 349 11.96 -0.91 -20.21
CA VAL A 349 10.84 -1.85 -20.10
C VAL A 349 10.91 -2.87 -21.22
N GLU A 350 11.00 -4.16 -20.90
CA GLU A 350 10.89 -5.24 -21.88
C GLU A 350 9.44 -5.70 -22.06
N ILE A 351 8.97 -5.75 -23.30
CA ILE A 351 7.72 -6.39 -23.68
C ILE A 351 8.04 -7.63 -24.52
N VAL A 352 7.77 -8.81 -23.96
CA VAL A 352 7.95 -10.13 -24.54
C VAL A 352 6.70 -10.54 -25.32
N VAL A 353 6.86 -10.91 -26.59
CA VAL A 353 5.77 -11.43 -27.43
C VAL A 353 5.96 -12.93 -27.65
N LYS A 354 5.07 -13.74 -27.09
CA LYS A 354 5.06 -15.21 -27.25
C LYS A 354 4.33 -15.57 -28.55
N SER A 355 4.95 -16.42 -29.37
CA SER A 355 4.32 -16.98 -30.56
C SER A 355 3.10 -17.83 -30.19
N LYS A 356 2.07 -17.85 -31.04
CA LYS A 356 1.02 -18.86 -30.91
C LYS A 356 1.69 -20.22 -31.12
N LYS A 357 1.65 -21.12 -30.13
CA LYS A 357 1.92 -22.54 -30.38
C LYS A 357 0.93 -22.96 -31.46
N LYS A 358 1.45 -23.42 -32.59
CA LYS A 358 0.65 -24.02 -33.67
C LYS A 358 0.17 -25.39 -33.23
#